data_AF-A0A2A5ECJ0-F1
#
_entry.id   AF-A0A2A5ECJ0-F1
#
_cell.length_a   1.000
_cell.length_b   1.000
_cell.length_c   1.000
_cell.angle_alpha   90.00
_cell.angle_beta   90.00
_cell.angle_gamma   90.00
#
_symmetry.space_group_name_H-M   'P 1'
#
loop_
_entity.id
_entity.type
_entity.pdbx_description
1 polymer ?
#
loop_
_entity_poly.entity_id
_entity_poly.type
_entity_poly.pdbx_seq_one_letter_code
_entity_poly.pdbx_strand_id
1 'polypeptide(L)'
;MNKQILAQWIELATVLFFGFGLFIYSSTYTLLTQSSHLHQSYNSFDFYSIALYEVFILGLIYIFLKKRKWDIQHFNLDFKWYMIGVALLLVTLQFLLSYTADQLLIWASFFEGTSNPNIDLEVNMLSILLMLLVNSIFEEVLLIGYLFKRLKRYPIAIPIVVGTLIRISFHTYQGIEEIPRVIILEFVLGIFYGKYKKLWPVILAHGIGNLIYFLNQEYQWLEL
;
A
#
# COMPACT_ATOMS: atom_id res chain seq x y z
N MET A 1 12.52 -13.01 -27.65
CA MET A 1 12.26 -13.19 -26.19
C MET A 1 11.78 -14.61 -25.93
N ASN A 2 12.31 -15.29 -24.91
CA ASN A 2 11.89 -16.66 -24.53
C ASN A 2 10.37 -16.65 -24.20
N LYS A 3 9.59 -17.58 -24.78
CA LYS A 3 8.13 -17.72 -24.55
C LYS A 3 7.78 -17.77 -23.05
N GLN A 4 8.62 -18.39 -22.23
CA GLN A 4 8.43 -18.45 -20.78
C GLN A 4 8.61 -17.09 -20.09
N ILE A 5 9.59 -16.29 -20.54
CA ILE A 5 9.84 -14.94 -20.01
C ILE A 5 8.68 -14.02 -20.39
N LEU A 6 8.24 -14.05 -21.65
CA LEU A 6 7.06 -13.31 -22.10
C LEU A 6 5.82 -13.67 -21.28
N ALA A 7 5.57 -14.96 -21.06
CA ALA A 7 4.46 -15.42 -20.24
C ALA A 7 4.53 -14.92 -18.80
N GLN A 8 5.73 -14.74 -18.23
CA GLN A 8 5.91 -14.20 -16.88
C GLN A 8 5.59 -12.71 -16.81
N TRP A 9 6.02 -11.94 -17.82
CA TRP A 9 5.73 -10.51 -17.92
C TRP A 9 4.25 -10.23 -18.18
N ILE A 10 3.60 -11.01 -19.05
CA ILE A 10 2.16 -10.92 -19.27
C ILE A 10 1.41 -11.15 -17.96
N GLU A 11 1.78 -12.19 -17.21
CA GLU A 11 1.14 -12.46 -15.92
C GLU A 11 1.35 -11.31 -14.93
N LEU A 12 2.58 -10.78 -14.81
CA LEU A 12 2.87 -9.63 -13.95
C LEU A 12 2.02 -8.43 -14.34
N ALA A 13 1.98 -8.09 -15.63
CA ALA A 13 1.16 -6.99 -16.15
C ALA A 13 -0.33 -7.21 -15.87
N THR A 14 -0.84 -8.43 -16.05
CA THR A 14 -2.24 -8.77 -15.73
C THR A 14 -2.56 -8.57 -14.25
N VAL A 15 -1.72 -9.10 -13.35
CA VAL A 15 -1.94 -8.97 -11.90
C VAL A 15 -1.92 -7.50 -11.47
N LEU A 16 -0.94 -6.72 -11.94
CA LEU A 16 -0.81 -5.32 -11.57
C LEU A 16 -1.92 -4.45 -12.20
N PHE A 17 -2.32 -4.75 -13.44
CA PHE A 17 -3.41 -4.04 -14.12
C PHE A 17 -4.75 -4.25 -13.40
N PHE A 18 -5.10 -5.50 -13.08
CA PHE A 18 -6.36 -5.76 -12.36
C PHE A 18 -6.28 -5.35 -10.90
N GLY A 19 -5.11 -5.49 -10.26
CA GLY A 19 -4.92 -5.12 -8.86
C GLY A 19 -4.97 -3.60 -8.63
N PHE A 20 -4.26 -2.83 -9.44
CA PHE A 20 -4.05 -1.40 -9.18
C PHE A 20 -4.49 -0.47 -10.30
N GLY A 21 -4.83 -0.98 -11.50
CA GLY A 21 -5.13 -0.13 -12.66
C GLY A 21 -6.27 0.86 -12.41
N LEU A 22 -7.34 0.45 -11.73
CA LEU A 22 -8.44 1.34 -11.37
C LEU A 22 -8.01 2.41 -10.34
N PHE A 23 -7.23 2.01 -9.33
CA PHE A 23 -6.74 2.94 -8.31
C PHE A 23 -5.76 3.96 -8.90
N ILE A 24 -4.84 3.52 -9.76
CA ILE A 24 -3.91 4.40 -10.49
C ILE A 24 -4.69 5.39 -11.35
N TYR A 25 -5.67 4.90 -12.13
CA TYR A 25 -6.51 5.76 -12.95
C TYR A 25 -7.26 6.79 -12.10
N SER A 26 -7.95 6.36 -11.05
CA SER A 26 -8.74 7.22 -10.17
C SER A 26 -7.86 8.28 -9.49
N SER A 27 -6.70 7.85 -8.98
CA SER A 27 -5.74 8.70 -8.28
C SER A 27 -5.11 9.75 -9.21
N THR A 28 -4.72 9.33 -10.41
CA THR A 28 -4.14 10.23 -11.42
C THR A 28 -5.19 11.20 -11.97
N TYR A 29 -6.40 10.70 -12.22
CA TYR A 29 -7.52 11.54 -12.66
C TYR A 29 -7.85 12.62 -11.63
N THR A 30 -7.87 12.24 -10.34
CA THR A 30 -8.09 13.18 -9.23
C THR A 30 -7.01 14.26 -9.19
N LEU A 31 -5.73 13.87 -9.24
CA LEU A 31 -4.60 14.82 -9.30
C LEU A 31 -4.71 15.80 -10.48
N LEU A 32 -5.12 15.32 -11.66
CA LEU A 32 -5.15 16.13 -12.89
C LEU A 32 -6.39 17.03 -13.01
N THR A 33 -7.50 16.65 -12.37
CA THR A 33 -8.78 17.36 -12.51
C THR A 33 -9.14 18.19 -11.29
N GLN A 34 -8.60 17.88 -10.13
CA GLN A 34 -8.80 18.64 -8.90
C GLN A 34 -7.58 19.51 -8.64
N SER A 35 -7.78 20.83 -8.57
CA SER A 35 -6.74 21.76 -8.11
C SER A 35 -6.34 21.45 -6.66
N SER A 36 -5.08 21.71 -6.31
CA SER A 36 -4.45 21.49 -4.99
C SER A 36 -5.08 22.25 -3.79
N HIS A 37 -6.24 22.86 -3.99
CA HIS A 37 -7.03 23.62 -3.01
C HIS A 37 -8.44 23.05 -2.77
N LEU A 38 -8.77 21.88 -3.33
CA LEU A 38 -10.06 21.23 -3.14
C LEU A 38 -10.04 20.28 -1.93
N HIS A 39 -11.16 20.28 -1.21
CA HIS A 39 -11.49 19.28 -0.20
C HIS A 39 -11.98 18.01 -0.88
N GLN A 40 -11.36 16.89 -0.55
CA GLN A 40 -11.82 15.55 -0.91
C GLN A 40 -12.53 14.97 0.31
N SER A 41 -13.76 14.48 0.16
CA SER A 41 -14.46 13.80 1.25
C SER A 41 -14.72 12.34 0.92
N TYR A 42 -14.48 11.46 1.88
CA TYR A 42 -14.78 10.04 1.78
C TYR A 42 -15.62 9.59 2.95
N ASN A 43 -16.65 8.81 2.68
CA ASN A 43 -17.56 8.32 3.71
C ASN A 43 -17.49 6.79 3.84
N SER A 44 -18.28 6.27 4.78
CA SER A 44 -18.33 4.81 5.05
C SER A 44 -18.72 3.97 3.83
N PHE A 45 -19.55 4.49 2.92
CA PHE A 45 -19.95 3.79 1.70
C PHE A 45 -18.79 3.65 0.73
N ASP A 46 -17.93 4.67 0.61
CA ASP A 46 -16.71 4.59 -0.19
C ASP A 46 -15.79 3.49 0.35
N PHE A 47 -15.63 3.43 1.67
CA PHE A 47 -14.81 2.42 2.32
C PHE A 47 -15.33 0.99 2.09
N TYR A 48 -16.63 0.76 2.26
CA TYR A 48 -17.24 -0.54 1.96
C TYR A 48 -17.11 -0.91 0.48
N SER A 49 -17.26 0.06 -0.42
CA SER A 49 -17.17 -0.16 -1.87
C SER A 49 -15.77 -0.59 -2.28
N ILE A 50 -14.74 0.07 -1.75
CA ILE A 50 -13.33 -0.28 -1.98
C ILE A 50 -13.04 -1.68 -1.43
N ALA A 51 -13.42 -1.97 -0.18
CA ALA A 51 -13.18 -3.28 0.42
C ALA A 51 -13.86 -4.42 -0.37
N LEU A 52 -15.11 -4.21 -0.83
CA LEU A 52 -15.82 -5.19 -1.66
C LEU A 52 -15.11 -5.41 -3.00
N TYR A 53 -14.66 -4.32 -3.64
CA TYR A 53 -13.90 -4.38 -4.90
C TYR A 53 -12.59 -5.15 -4.72
N GLU A 54 -11.81 -4.85 -3.69
CA GLU A 54 -10.53 -5.50 -3.42
C GLU A 54 -10.69 -7.01 -3.16
N VAL A 55 -11.69 -7.42 -2.37
CA VAL A 55 -11.99 -8.86 -2.16
C VAL A 55 -12.34 -9.53 -3.48
N PHE A 56 -13.20 -8.91 -4.29
CA PHE A 56 -13.61 -9.44 -5.58
C PHE A 56 -12.43 -9.60 -6.54
N ILE A 57 -11.62 -8.56 -6.70
CA ILE A 57 -10.44 -8.55 -7.56
C ILE A 57 -9.37 -9.54 -7.07
N LEU A 58 -9.12 -9.60 -5.77
CA LEU A 58 -8.17 -10.56 -5.20
C LEU A 58 -8.62 -12.00 -5.45
N GLY A 59 -9.93 -12.27 -5.40
CA GLY A 59 -10.51 -13.55 -5.78
C GLY A 59 -10.26 -13.91 -7.26
N LEU A 60 -10.47 -12.95 -8.18
CA LEU A 60 -10.18 -13.15 -9.60
C LEU A 60 -8.68 -13.39 -9.87
N ILE A 61 -7.82 -12.58 -9.24
CA ILE A 61 -6.36 -12.74 -9.32
C ILE A 61 -5.95 -14.10 -8.76
N TYR A 62 -6.52 -14.55 -7.64
CA TYR A 62 -6.26 -15.86 -7.08
C TYR A 62 -6.60 -16.99 -8.06
N ILE A 63 -7.78 -16.96 -8.68
CA ILE A 63 -8.20 -17.96 -9.68
C ILE A 63 -7.24 -17.96 -10.88
N PHE A 64 -6.86 -16.78 -11.37
CA PHE A 64 -5.91 -16.61 -12.46
C PHE A 64 -4.53 -17.19 -12.10
N LEU A 65 -4.00 -16.85 -10.93
CA LEU A 65 -2.70 -17.34 -10.46
C LEU A 65 -2.70 -18.84 -10.20
N LYS A 66 -3.81 -19.40 -9.70
CA LYS A 66 -3.97 -20.84 -9.49
C LYS A 66 -3.89 -21.63 -10.81
N LYS A 67 -4.50 -21.12 -11.89
CA LYS A 67 -4.35 -21.69 -13.25
C LYS A 67 -2.90 -21.66 -13.74
N ARG A 68 -2.07 -20.77 -13.20
CA ARG A 68 -0.64 -20.66 -13.48
C ARG A 68 0.25 -21.36 -12.44
N LYS A 69 -0.32 -22.29 -11.68
CA LYS A 69 0.35 -23.13 -10.68
C LYS A 69 0.96 -22.34 -9.51
N TRP A 70 0.43 -21.16 -9.21
CA TRP A 70 0.67 -20.56 -7.91
C TRP A 70 -0.14 -21.29 -6.84
N ASP A 71 0.50 -21.47 -5.70
CA ASP A 71 -0.04 -22.03 -4.47
C ASP A 71 -0.02 -20.97 -3.37
N ILE A 72 -1.00 -20.98 -2.45
CA ILE A 72 -1.09 -20.02 -1.35
C ILE A 72 0.11 -20.07 -0.40
N GLN A 73 0.76 -21.23 -0.25
CA GLN A 73 1.99 -21.40 0.51
C GLN A 73 3.11 -20.50 -0.01
N HIS A 74 3.03 -20.08 -1.27
CA HIS A 74 4.02 -19.18 -1.83
C HIS A 74 4.03 -17.79 -1.18
N PHE A 75 2.98 -17.40 -0.48
CA PHE A 75 2.88 -16.12 0.23
C PHE A 75 3.39 -16.20 1.69
N ASN A 76 3.76 -17.40 2.17
CA ASN A 76 4.27 -17.65 3.53
C ASN A 76 3.40 -17.03 4.63
N LEU A 77 2.11 -17.38 4.59
CA LEU A 77 1.07 -16.93 5.52
C LEU A 77 1.01 -17.79 6.79
N ASP A 78 2.14 -18.26 7.31
CA ASP A 78 2.22 -19.06 8.54
C ASP A 78 2.21 -18.15 9.79
N PHE A 79 1.02 -17.73 10.23
CA PHE A 79 0.87 -16.81 11.36
C PHE A 79 1.45 -17.38 12.66
N LYS A 80 2.14 -16.53 13.42
CA LYS A 80 2.63 -16.81 14.78
C LYS A 80 2.46 -15.58 15.65
N TRP A 81 2.09 -15.75 16.92
CA TRP A 81 1.78 -14.62 17.82
C TRP A 81 2.89 -13.58 17.97
N TYR A 82 4.17 -13.98 17.95
CA TYR A 82 5.30 -13.03 18.02
C TYR A 82 5.31 -12.03 16.84
N MET A 83 4.65 -12.36 15.73
CA MET A 83 4.58 -11.50 14.54
C MET A 83 3.84 -10.20 14.82
N ILE A 84 2.96 -10.16 15.82
CA ILE A 84 2.32 -8.92 16.30
C ILE A 84 3.38 -7.97 16.86
N GLY A 85 4.29 -8.47 17.71
CA GLY A 85 5.40 -7.68 18.25
C GLY A 85 6.33 -7.17 17.15
N VAL A 86 6.59 -8.00 16.13
CA VAL A 86 7.38 -7.58 14.96
C VAL A 86 6.65 -6.48 14.17
N ALA A 87 5.34 -6.61 13.95
CA ALA A 87 4.56 -5.60 13.27
C ALA A 87 4.59 -4.26 14.00
N LEU A 88 4.46 -4.27 15.33
CA LEU A 88 4.57 -3.08 16.19
C LEU A 88 5.95 -2.40 16.06
N LEU A 89 7.02 -3.18 15.98
CA LEU A 89 8.36 -2.64 15.74
C LEU A 89 8.49 -2.02 14.34
N LEU A 90 7.94 -2.67 13.32
CA LEU A 90 7.98 -2.17 11.93
C LEU A 90 7.22 -0.87 11.78
N VAL A 91 6.00 -0.78 12.31
CA VAL A 91 5.19 0.44 12.24
C VAL A 91 5.84 1.57 13.05
N THR A 92 6.42 1.27 14.23
CA THR A 92 7.17 2.27 15.01
C THR A 92 8.37 2.80 14.22
N LEU A 93 9.15 1.92 13.60
CA LEU A 93 10.29 2.31 12.77
C LEU A 93 9.84 3.17 11.58
N GLN A 94 8.74 2.78 10.93
CA GLN A 94 8.15 3.55 9.83
C GLN A 94 7.79 4.97 10.28
N PHE A 95 7.04 5.13 11.38
CA PHE A 95 6.66 6.45 11.90
C PHE A 95 7.87 7.30 12.27
N LEU A 96 8.89 6.73 12.91
CA LEU A 96 10.13 7.45 13.24
C LEU A 96 10.87 7.94 12.00
N LEU A 97 10.99 7.09 10.98
CA LEU A 97 11.65 7.45 9.72
C LEU A 97 10.85 8.50 8.95
N SER A 98 9.52 8.35 8.86
CA SER A 98 8.64 9.32 8.20
C SER A 98 8.71 10.68 8.90
N TYR A 99 8.57 10.71 10.23
CA TYR A 99 8.71 11.95 10.99
C TYR A 99 10.06 12.63 10.75
N THR A 100 11.15 11.86 10.80
CA THR A 100 12.50 12.40 10.55
C THR A 100 12.64 12.96 9.13
N ALA A 101 12.12 12.25 8.13
CA ALA A 101 12.15 12.70 6.75
C ALA A 101 11.33 13.98 6.55
N ASP A 102 10.14 14.06 7.13
CA ASP A 102 9.28 15.24 7.07
C ASP A 102 9.99 16.47 7.68
N GLN A 103 10.63 16.32 8.86
CA GLN A 103 11.41 17.41 9.47
C GLN A 103 12.56 17.88 8.59
N LEU A 104 13.27 16.95 7.93
CA LEU A 104 14.38 17.29 7.03
C LEU A 104 13.90 18.00 5.75
N LEU A 105 12.78 17.56 5.19
CA LEU A 105 12.21 18.15 3.96
C LEU A 105 11.64 19.55 4.22
N ILE A 106 11.00 19.74 5.38
CA ILE A 106 10.53 21.06 5.85
C ILE A 106 11.73 21.99 6.07
N TRP A 107 12.77 21.53 6.78
CA TRP A 107 14.00 22.30 6.97
C TRP A 107 14.66 22.71 5.64
N ALA A 108 14.56 21.86 4.62
CA ALA A 108 15.10 22.12 3.29
C ALA A 108 14.18 22.95 2.38
N SER A 109 13.03 23.46 2.87
CA SER A 109 12.01 24.15 2.08
C SER A 109 11.54 23.36 0.85
N PHE A 110 11.59 22.03 0.88
CA PHE A 110 11.32 21.20 -0.30
C PHE A 110 9.86 21.32 -0.80
N PHE A 111 8.94 21.65 0.11
CA PHE A 111 7.51 21.79 -0.17
C PHE A 111 7.05 23.25 -0.27
N GLU A 112 7.96 24.21 -0.28
CA GLU A 112 7.61 25.63 -0.39
C GLU A 112 6.89 25.90 -1.71
N GLY A 113 5.70 26.51 -1.64
CA GLY A 113 4.84 26.75 -2.80
C GLY A 113 4.02 25.54 -3.27
N THR A 114 4.08 24.42 -2.56
CA THR A 114 3.17 23.28 -2.78
C THR A 114 2.01 23.33 -1.79
N SER A 115 0.86 22.76 -2.16
CA SER A 115 -0.25 22.50 -1.25
C SER A 115 -0.77 21.10 -1.50
N ASN A 116 -1.03 20.37 -0.42
CA ASN A 116 -1.74 19.10 -0.52
C ASN A 116 -3.25 19.34 -0.49
N PRO A 117 -4.02 18.47 -1.14
CA PRO A 117 -5.46 18.47 -0.95
C PRO A 117 -5.81 18.11 0.49
N ASN A 118 -6.92 18.66 0.98
CA ASN A 118 -7.46 18.29 2.28
C ASN A 118 -8.34 17.06 2.11
N ILE A 119 -8.16 16.05 2.96
CA ILE A 119 -8.92 14.79 2.90
C ILE A 119 -9.75 14.68 4.17
N ASP A 120 -11.05 14.90 4.04
CA ASP A 120 -12.02 14.79 5.11
C ASP A 120 -12.63 13.38 5.10
N LEU A 121 -12.71 12.75 6.27
CA LEU A 121 -13.37 11.47 6.44
C LEU A 121 -14.70 11.66 7.19
N GLU A 122 -15.72 10.91 6.78
CA GLU A 122 -16.99 10.74 7.49
C GLU A 122 -17.29 9.24 7.62
N VAL A 123 -16.45 8.56 8.40
CA VAL A 123 -16.40 7.09 8.47
C VAL A 123 -16.74 6.57 9.87
N ASN A 124 -17.49 5.47 9.91
CA ASN A 124 -17.74 4.76 11.15
C ASN A 124 -16.64 3.71 11.42
N MET A 125 -16.53 3.28 12.68
CA MET A 125 -15.54 2.28 13.11
C MET A 125 -15.58 0.98 12.32
N LEU A 126 -16.77 0.47 11.94
CA LEU A 126 -16.86 -0.78 11.17
C LEU A 126 -16.22 -0.62 9.79
N SER A 127 -16.45 0.50 9.12
CA SER A 127 -15.84 0.79 7.82
C SER A 127 -14.32 0.93 7.93
N ILE A 128 -13.79 1.56 8.99
CA ILE A 128 -12.35 1.64 9.27
C ILE A 128 -11.76 0.24 9.45
N LEU A 129 -12.38 -0.61 10.28
CA LEU A 129 -11.89 -1.97 10.55
C LEU A 129 -11.91 -2.86 9.31
N LEU A 130 -12.93 -2.73 8.46
CA LEU A 130 -12.98 -3.46 7.19
C LEU A 130 -11.95 -2.95 6.20
N MET A 131 -11.82 -1.63 6.06
CA MET A 131 -10.83 -1.00 5.19
C MET A 131 -9.43 -1.44 5.58
N LEU A 132 -9.01 -1.24 6.84
CA LEU A 132 -7.64 -1.57 7.26
C LEU A 132 -7.33 -3.07 7.09
N LEU A 133 -8.31 -3.96 7.29
CA LEU A 133 -8.08 -5.40 7.16
C LEU A 133 -7.95 -5.81 5.69
N VAL A 134 -8.93 -5.41 4.87
CA VAL A 134 -9.00 -5.83 3.46
C VAL A 134 -7.90 -5.17 2.65
N ASN A 135 -7.74 -3.85 2.77
CA ASN A 135 -6.76 -3.09 1.99
C ASN A 135 -5.33 -3.51 2.33
N SER A 136 -4.98 -3.67 3.61
CA SER A 136 -3.63 -4.12 3.98
C SER A 136 -3.33 -5.54 3.49
N ILE A 137 -4.32 -6.43 3.46
CA ILE A 137 -4.13 -7.76 2.86
C ILE A 137 -3.96 -7.61 1.34
N PHE A 138 -4.83 -6.85 0.69
CA PHE A 138 -4.84 -6.67 -0.76
C PHE A 138 -3.50 -6.12 -1.26
N GLU A 139 -3.08 -4.99 -0.71
CA GLU A 139 -1.86 -4.31 -1.13
C GLU A 139 -0.62 -5.15 -0.84
N GLU A 140 -0.46 -5.66 0.38
CA GLU A 140 0.75 -6.38 0.76
C GLU A 140 0.84 -7.76 0.10
N VAL A 141 -0.27 -8.44 -0.17
CA VAL A 141 -0.26 -9.71 -0.93
C VAL A 141 0.21 -9.47 -2.36
N LEU A 142 -0.17 -8.35 -2.99
CA LEU A 142 0.19 -8.08 -4.39
C LEU A 142 1.55 -7.39 -4.54
N LEU A 143 1.81 -6.32 -3.78
CA LEU A 143 3.02 -5.49 -3.88
C LEU A 143 4.22 -6.10 -3.17
N ILE A 144 4.02 -6.82 -2.07
CA ILE A 144 5.12 -7.47 -1.35
C ILE A 144 5.14 -8.97 -1.66
N GLY A 145 4.07 -9.70 -1.37
CA GLY A 145 4.03 -11.16 -1.53
C GLY A 145 4.25 -11.64 -2.97
N TYR A 146 3.37 -11.22 -3.88
CA TYR A 146 3.39 -11.64 -5.28
C TYR A 146 4.59 -11.05 -6.01
N LEU A 147 4.79 -9.74 -5.94
CA LEU A 147 5.82 -9.04 -6.72
C LEU A 147 7.24 -9.53 -6.38
N PHE A 148 7.59 -9.64 -5.09
CA PHE A 148 8.92 -10.13 -4.68
C PHE A 148 9.15 -11.56 -5.14
N LYS A 149 8.09 -12.39 -5.13
CA LYS A 149 8.20 -13.76 -5.58
C LYS A 149 8.34 -13.87 -7.09
N ARG A 150 7.57 -13.08 -7.83
CA ARG A 150 7.62 -12.99 -9.29
C ARG A 150 8.99 -12.50 -9.75
N LEU A 151 9.53 -11.51 -9.06
CA LEU A 151 10.82 -10.88 -9.37
C LEU A 151 11.99 -11.48 -8.58
N LYS A 152 11.85 -12.67 -7.98
CA LYS A 152 12.87 -13.31 -7.12
C LYS A 152 14.23 -13.56 -7.80
N ARG A 153 14.30 -13.49 -9.13
CA ARG A 153 15.54 -13.65 -9.90
C ARG A 153 16.37 -12.36 -9.95
N TYR A 154 15.77 -11.24 -9.57
CA TYR A 154 16.41 -9.94 -9.52
C TYR A 154 16.84 -9.60 -8.08
N PRO A 155 17.78 -8.65 -7.90
CA PRO A 155 18.12 -8.13 -6.58
C PRO A 155 16.89 -7.61 -5.86
N ILE A 156 16.87 -7.71 -4.53
CA ILE A 156 15.77 -7.23 -3.66
C ILE A 156 15.34 -5.79 -3.95
N ALA A 157 16.26 -4.93 -4.39
CA ALA A 157 15.96 -3.55 -4.74
C ALA A 157 14.95 -3.42 -5.90
N ILE A 158 14.91 -4.39 -6.82
CA ILE A 158 14.03 -4.32 -8.00
C ILE A 158 12.55 -4.42 -7.62
N PRO A 159 12.05 -5.44 -6.89
CA PRO A 159 10.67 -5.46 -6.45
C PRO A 159 10.33 -4.29 -5.51
N ILE A 160 11.27 -3.81 -4.67
CA ILE A 160 11.05 -2.60 -3.84
C ILE A 160 10.78 -1.38 -4.72
N VAL A 161 11.63 -1.11 -5.71
CA VAL A 161 11.45 0.06 -6.60
C VAL A 161 10.17 -0.06 -7.42
N VAL A 162 9.88 -1.25 -7.97
CA VAL A 162 8.65 -1.47 -8.73
C VAL A 162 7.41 -1.29 -7.85
N GLY A 163 7.41 -1.87 -6.64
CA GLY A 163 6.32 -1.70 -5.67
C GLY A 163 6.14 -0.24 -5.26
N THR A 164 7.24 0.47 -5.00
CA THR A 164 7.24 1.91 -4.66
C THR A 164 6.60 2.73 -5.77
N LEU A 165 7.00 2.51 -7.02
CA LEU A 165 6.45 3.24 -8.17
C LEU A 165 4.95 2.98 -8.35
N ILE A 166 4.50 1.73 -8.17
CA ILE A 166 3.08 1.39 -8.25
C ILE A 166 2.33 2.09 -7.10
N ARG A 167 2.84 2.02 -5.88
CA ARG A 167 2.23 2.65 -4.70
C ARG A 167 2.09 4.15 -4.84
N ILE A 168 3.16 4.84 -5.26
CA ILE A 168 3.11 6.27 -5.59
C ILE A 168 2.05 6.54 -6.65
N SER A 169 1.97 5.72 -7.71
CA SER A 169 1.05 5.96 -8.83
C SER A 169 -0.44 5.86 -8.46
N PHE A 170 -0.80 5.11 -7.40
CA PHE A 170 -2.18 5.12 -6.89
C PHE A 170 -2.37 6.01 -5.64
N HIS A 171 -1.32 6.69 -5.16
CA HIS A 171 -1.39 7.68 -4.08
C HIS A 171 -1.19 9.13 -4.54
N THR A 172 -1.11 9.39 -5.86
CA THR A 172 -0.95 10.75 -6.40
C THR A 172 -2.05 11.74 -5.96
N TYR A 173 -3.25 11.24 -5.64
CA TYR A 173 -4.36 12.06 -5.12
C TYR A 173 -4.12 12.69 -3.74
N GLN A 174 -3.14 12.20 -2.97
CA GLN A 174 -2.82 12.69 -1.62
C GLN A 174 -1.87 13.90 -1.62
N GLY A 175 -1.32 14.25 -2.79
CA GLY A 175 -0.36 15.35 -2.93
C GLY A 175 1.10 14.91 -2.82
N ILE A 176 2.00 15.87 -3.04
CA ILE A 176 3.43 15.59 -3.22
C ILE A 176 4.12 15.23 -1.88
N GLU A 177 3.63 15.75 -0.76
CA GLU A 177 4.24 15.49 0.55
C GLU A 177 4.00 14.07 1.03
N GLU A 178 3.14 13.29 0.37
CA GLU A 178 2.93 11.87 0.68
C GLU A 178 4.03 10.97 0.11
N ILE A 179 4.68 11.38 -0.98
CA ILE A 179 5.69 10.58 -1.67
C ILE A 179 6.79 10.03 -0.71
N PRO A 180 7.39 10.82 0.19
CA PRO A 180 8.38 10.32 1.15
C PRO A 180 7.83 9.21 2.06
N ARG A 181 6.58 9.35 2.55
CA ARG A 181 5.94 8.37 3.44
C ARG A 181 5.68 7.05 2.72
N VAL A 182 5.22 7.12 1.48
CA VAL A 182 5.03 5.95 0.60
C VAL A 182 6.36 5.23 0.32
N ILE A 183 7.44 5.98 0.05
CA ILE A 183 8.78 5.40 -0.15
C ILE A 183 9.24 4.70 1.12
N ILE A 184 9.12 5.34 2.29
CA ILE A 184 9.57 4.79 3.57
C ILE A 184 8.78 3.52 3.93
N LEU A 185 7.46 3.53 3.76
CA LEU A 185 6.60 2.34 3.95
C LEU A 185 7.10 1.15 3.13
N GLU A 186 7.23 1.34 1.82
CA GLU A 186 7.63 0.27 0.90
C GLU A 186 9.06 -0.23 1.19
N PHE A 187 9.98 0.66 1.55
CA PHE A 187 11.34 0.27 1.90
C PHE A 187 11.39 -0.52 3.21
N VAL A 188 10.75 -0.04 4.29
CA VAL A 188 10.75 -0.72 5.59
C VAL A 188 10.14 -2.12 5.47
N LEU A 189 8.95 -2.21 4.88
CA LEU A 189 8.23 -3.47 4.75
C LEU A 189 8.87 -4.40 3.71
N GLY A 190 9.31 -3.84 2.58
CA GLY A 190 9.97 -4.57 1.51
C GLY A 190 11.33 -5.15 1.91
N ILE A 191 12.15 -4.39 2.64
CA ILE A 191 13.43 -4.89 3.19
C ILE A 191 13.16 -6.02 4.18
N PHE A 192 12.20 -5.83 5.10
CA PHE A 192 11.82 -6.85 6.06
C PHE A 192 11.37 -8.13 5.35
N TYR A 193 10.42 -8.05 4.42
CA TYR A 193 9.94 -9.22 3.68
C TYR A 193 11.05 -9.85 2.83
N GLY A 194 11.89 -9.03 2.20
CA GLY A 194 13.01 -9.51 1.41
C GLY A 194 13.99 -10.39 2.20
N LYS A 195 14.19 -10.07 3.49
CA LYS A 195 15.08 -10.81 4.41
C LYS A 195 14.40 -11.99 5.10
N TYR A 196 13.21 -11.78 5.67
CA TYR A 196 12.55 -12.76 6.54
C TYR A 196 11.48 -13.58 5.83
N LYS A 197 10.99 -13.11 4.69
CA LYS A 197 9.93 -13.74 3.88
C LYS A 197 8.64 -14.00 4.66
N LYS A 198 8.35 -13.23 5.71
CA LYS A 198 7.12 -13.36 6.51
C LYS A 198 6.16 -12.22 6.16
N LEU A 199 4.99 -12.56 5.62
CA LEU A 199 4.04 -11.55 5.13
C LEU A 199 3.10 -11.02 6.21
N TRP A 200 2.77 -11.83 7.23
CA TRP A 200 1.88 -11.38 8.30
C TRP A 200 2.37 -10.14 9.06
N PRO A 201 3.65 -10.02 9.49
CA PRO A 201 4.13 -8.79 10.11
C PRO A 201 3.98 -7.55 9.22
N VAL A 202 4.10 -7.73 7.90
CA VAL A 202 3.98 -6.66 6.90
C VAL A 202 2.52 -6.20 6.78
N ILE A 203 1.59 -7.15 6.60
CA ILE A 203 0.14 -6.88 6.56
C ILE A 203 -0.31 -6.17 7.85
N LEU A 204 0.13 -6.67 9.00
CA LEU A 204 -0.24 -6.09 10.30
C LEU A 204 0.35 -4.70 10.51
N ALA A 205 1.62 -4.48 10.14
CA ALA A 205 2.25 -3.18 10.29
C ALA A 205 1.54 -2.12 9.42
N HIS A 206 1.23 -2.46 8.18
CA HIS A 206 0.47 -1.58 7.28
C HIS A 206 -0.94 -1.31 7.85
N GLY A 207 -1.68 -2.34 8.27
CA GLY A 207 -3.01 -2.17 8.83
C GLY A 207 -3.06 -1.36 10.12
N ILE A 208 -2.06 -1.50 10.99
CA ILE A 208 -1.92 -0.66 12.20
C ILE A 208 -1.60 0.79 11.82
N GLY A 209 -0.74 1.01 10.82
CA GLY A 209 -0.47 2.35 10.28
C GLY A 209 -1.73 3.02 9.75
N ASN A 210 -2.52 2.29 8.96
CA ASN A 210 -3.81 2.78 8.42
C ASN A 210 -4.82 3.08 9.54
N LEU A 211 -4.88 2.23 10.57
CA LEU A 211 -5.72 2.50 11.75
C LEU A 211 -5.34 3.83 12.41
N ILE A 212 -4.06 4.05 12.67
CA ILE A 212 -3.56 5.29 13.31
C ILE A 212 -3.90 6.50 12.45
N TYR A 213 -3.69 6.39 11.13
CA TYR A 213 -4.00 7.46 10.18
C TYR A 213 -5.49 7.79 10.15
N PHE A 214 -6.36 6.79 9.96
CA PHE A 214 -7.81 7.02 9.88
C PHE A 214 -8.40 7.56 11.18
N LEU A 215 -7.95 7.06 12.34
CA LEU A 215 -8.39 7.60 13.63
C LEU A 215 -7.93 9.05 13.83
N ASN A 216 -6.77 9.43 13.29
CA ASN A 216 -6.31 10.81 13.36
C ASN A 216 -7.10 11.74 12.46
N GLN A 217 -7.41 11.31 11.23
CA GLN A 217 -8.19 12.12 10.30
C GLN A 217 -9.66 12.28 10.75
N GLU A 218 -10.30 11.21 11.21
CA GLU A 218 -11.73 11.25 11.60
C GLU A 218 -11.95 11.85 13.00
N TYR A 219 -11.15 11.43 14.00
CA TYR A 219 -11.43 11.73 15.41
C TYR A 219 -10.44 12.68 16.06
N GLN A 220 -9.38 13.11 15.35
CA GLN A 220 -8.30 13.95 15.89
C GLN A 220 -7.74 13.40 17.23
N TRP A 221 -7.71 12.07 17.36
CA TRP A 221 -7.39 11.39 18.62
C TRP A 221 -5.95 11.61 19.12
N LEU A 222 -5.06 12.09 18.24
CA LEU A 222 -3.76 12.60 18.60
C LEU A 222 -3.86 14.13 18.58
N GLU A 223 -4.09 14.72 19.76
CA GLU A 223 -3.93 16.16 19.98
C GLU A 223 -2.42 16.52 19.96
N LEU A 224 -1.75 16.33 18.82
CA LEU A 224 -0.34 16.67 18.61
C LEU A 224 -0.20 18.00 17.86
#